data_AF-A0A2M8P9Q2-F1
#
_entry.id   AF-A0A2M8P9Q2-F1
#
_cell.length_a   1.000
_cell.length_b   1.000
_cell.length_c   1.000
_cell.angle_alpha   90.00
_cell.angle_beta   90.00
_cell.angle_gamma   90.00
#
_symmetry.space_group_name_H-M   'P 1'
#
loop_
_entity.id
_entity.type
_entity.pdbx_description
1 polymer ?
#
loop_
_entity_poly.entity_id
_entity_poly.type
_entity_poly.pdbx_seq_one_letter_code
_entity_poly.pdbx_strand_id
1 'polypeptide(L)' 'MPNAKLPPPTVIAHQDELQQLVERLAQEPLIAADTESNSLFAYRERVCLIQLSTRSADYIIDPLSLSDLAPLGTLFAAP' A
#
# COMPACT_ATOMS: atom_id res chain seq x y z
N MET A 1 9.42 -24.49 1.19
CA MET A 1 8.84 -23.38 0.40
C MET A 1 9.82 -23.11 -0.74
N PRO A 2 9.46 -23.27 -2.02
CA PRO A 2 10.36 -22.86 -3.08
C PRO A 2 10.63 -21.36 -2.91
N ASN A 3 11.90 -20.98 -2.94
CA ASN A 3 12.38 -19.61 -2.81
C ASN A 3 12.02 -18.83 -4.09
N ALA A 4 10.73 -18.56 -4.29
CA ALA A 4 10.26 -17.73 -5.39
C ALA A 4 10.69 -16.30 -5.07
N LYS A 5 11.75 -15.85 -5.75
CA LYS A 5 12.24 -14.48 -5.62
C LYS A 5 11.18 -13.56 -6.23
N LEU A 6 10.48 -12.82 -5.37
CA LEU A 6 9.56 -11.79 -5.82
C LEU A 6 10.32 -10.72 -6.62
N PRO A 7 9.67 -10.05 -7.59
CA PRO A 7 10.25 -8.88 -8.22
C PRO A 7 10.53 -7.79 -7.17
N PRO A 8 11.39 -6.81 -7.48
CA PRO A 8 11.52 -5.62 -6.64
C PRO A 8 10.16 -4.97 -6.38
N PRO A 9 9.96 -4.37 -5.19
CA PRO A 9 8.70 -3.71 -4.87
C PRO A 9 8.44 -2.54 -5.82
N THR A 10 7.18 -2.31 -6.14
CA THR A 10 6.75 -1.14 -6.91
C THR A 10 6.45 0.01 -5.97
N VAL A 11 7.06 1.17 -6.21
CA VAL A 11 6.79 2.40 -5.44
C VAL A 11 5.60 3.12 -6.05
N ILE A 12 4.67 3.56 -5.20
CA ILE A 12 3.49 4.34 -5.56
C ILE A 12 3.61 5.69 -4.87
N ALA A 13 3.81 6.74 -5.67
CA ALA A 13 3.98 8.11 -5.18
C ALA A 13 3.08 9.12 -5.92
N HIS A 14 2.33 8.65 -6.93
CA HIS A 14 1.38 9.47 -7.68
C HIS A 14 -0.05 8.96 -7.54
N GLN A 15 -1.01 9.89 -7.64
CA GLN A 15 -2.43 9.62 -7.36
C GLN A 15 -3.04 8.63 -8.37
N ASP A 16 -2.65 8.72 -9.63
CA ASP A 16 -3.07 7.84 -10.71
C ASP A 16 -2.51 6.41 -10.54
N GLU A 17 -1.26 6.29 -10.09
CA GLU A 17 -0.67 5.00 -9.73
C GLU A 17 -1.44 4.32 -8.58
N LEU A 18 -1.87 5.10 -7.57
CA LEU A 18 -2.67 4.58 -6.46
C LEU A 18 -4.03 4.05 -6.96
N GLN A 19 -4.70 4.79 -7.85
CA GLN A 19 -5.98 4.36 -8.42
C GLN A 19 -5.83 3.04 -9.19
N GLN A 20 -4.83 2.96 -10.07
CA GLN A 20 -4.54 1.74 -10.83
C GLN A 20 -4.18 0.57 -9.92
N LEU A 21 -3.44 0.83 -8.84
CA LEU A 21 -3.11 -0.19 -7.86
C LEU A 21 -4.38 -0.72 -7.16
N VAL A 22 -5.25 0.17 -6.70
CA VAL A 22 -6.50 -0.23 -6.02
C VAL A 22 -7.38 -1.08 -6.93
N GLU A 23 -7.54 -0.70 -8.20
CA GLU A 23 -8.30 -1.50 -9.18
C GLU A 23 -7.71 -2.90 -9.37
N ARG A 24 -6.37 -3.01 -9.40
CA ARG A 24 -5.68 -4.30 -9.48
C ARG A 24 -5.88 -5.14 -8.22
N LEU A 25 -5.67 -4.55 -7.05
CA LEU A 25 -5.76 -5.25 -5.76
C LEU A 25 -7.19 -5.70 -5.45
N ALA A 26 -8.21 -5.00 -5.97
CA ALA A 26 -9.60 -5.41 -5.83
C ALA A 26 -9.91 -6.76 -6.52
N GLN A 27 -9.05 -7.24 -7.42
CA GLN A 27 -9.17 -8.55 -8.06
C GLN A 27 -8.40 -9.65 -7.33
N GLU A 28 -7.61 -9.31 -6.31
CA GLU A 28 -6.84 -10.27 -5.54
C GLU A 28 -7.71 -10.90 -4.44
N PRO A 29 -7.68 -12.23 -4.27
CA PRO A 29 -8.50 -12.90 -3.26
C PRO A 29 -8.00 -12.65 -1.82
N LEU A 30 -6.78 -12.14 -1.67
CA LEU A 30 -6.16 -11.83 -0.39
C LEU A 30 -5.00 -10.86 -0.61
N ILE A 31 -4.95 -9.82 0.21
CA ILE A 31 -3.81 -8.90 0.29
C ILE A 31 -3.28 -8.88 1.73
N ALA A 32 -1.97 -8.71 1.89
CA ALA A 32 -1.36 -8.34 3.16
C ALA A 32 -1.20 -6.81 3.21
N ALA A 33 -1.38 -6.23 4.39
CA ALA A 33 -1.22 -4.80 4.63
C ALA A 33 -0.44 -4.56 5.92
N ASP A 34 0.48 -3.59 5.87
CA ASP A 34 1.22 -3.09 7.02
C ASP A 34 1.45 -1.58 6.88
N THR A 35 1.81 -0.91 7.97
CA THR A 35 2.05 0.53 8.00
C THR A 35 3.24 0.91 8.87
N GLU A 36 4.01 1.90 8.44
CA GLU A 36 5.03 2.55 9.26
C GLU A 36 4.56 3.94 9.69
N SER A 37 4.84 4.32 10.94
CA SER A 37 4.52 5.65 11.48
C SER A 37 5.72 6.27 12.20
N ASN A 38 5.77 7.60 12.26
CA ASN A 38 6.78 8.30 13.06
C ASN A 38 6.23 8.68 14.44
N SER A 39 6.90 8.23 15.51
CA SER A 39 6.52 8.55 16.90
C SER A 39 7.45 9.55 17.61
N LEU A 40 8.67 9.77 17.09
CA LEU A 40 9.58 10.80 17.63
C LEU A 40 9.22 12.18 17.03
N PHE A 41 8.74 13.08 17.88
CA PHE A 41 8.45 14.51 17.63
C PHE A 41 7.12 14.91 16.95
N ALA A 42 6.18 13.98 16.74
CA ALA A 42 4.83 14.34 16.26
C ALA A 42 3.78 14.28 17.38
N TYR A 43 3.07 15.39 17.63
CA TYR A 43 1.95 15.43 18.60
C TYR A 43 0.77 14.54 18.18
N ARG A 44 0.70 14.17 16.89
CA ARG A 44 -0.17 13.13 16.33
C ARG A 44 0.68 12.22 15.45
N GLU A 45 0.57 10.92 15.66
CA GLU A 45 1.23 9.93 14.81
C GLU A 45 0.78 10.12 13.35
N ARG A 46 1.74 10.10 12.43
CA ARG A 46 1.49 10.18 10.99
C ARG A 46 2.01 8.91 10.34
N VAL A 47 1.17 8.25 9.54
CA VAL A 47 1.58 7.15 8.68
C VAL A 47 2.54 7.72 7.64
N CYS A 48 3.78 7.23 7.62
CA CYS A 48 4.82 7.64 6.69
C CYS A 48 5.04 6.63 5.57
N LEU A 49 4.54 5.41 5.71
CA LEU A 49 4.58 4.38 4.68
C LEU A 49 3.40 3.43 4.83
N ILE A 50 2.87 2.96 3.70
CA ILE A 50 1.91 1.85 3.66
C ILE A 50 2.49 0.77 2.78
N GLN A 51 2.55 -0.46 3.27
CA GLN A 51 3.03 -1.62 2.53
C GLN A 51 1.86 -2.55 2.20
N LEU A 52 1.70 -2.91 0.92
CA LEU A 52 0.72 -3.91 0.48
C LEU A 52 1.43 -5.03 -0.28
N SER A 53 1.01 -6.27 -0.07
CA SER A 53 1.55 -7.42 -0.80
C SER A 53 0.44 -8.34 -1.29
N THR A 54 0.64 -8.89 -2.48
CA THR A 54 -0.13 -10.04 -3.01
C THR A 54 0.72 -11.30 -2.91
N ARG A 55 0.25 -12.41 -3.51
CA ARG A 55 1.09 -13.61 -3.65
C ARG A 55 2.27 -13.43 -4.61
N SER A 56 2.25 -12.40 -5.45
CA SER A 56 3.15 -12.24 -6.60
C SER A 56 3.90 -10.91 -6.65
N ALA A 57 3.51 -9.91 -5.86
CA ALA A 57 4.13 -8.59 -5.89
C ALA A 57 4.01 -7.85 -4.54
N ASP A 58 4.96 -6.95 -4.31
CA ASP A 58 4.99 -6.01 -3.19
C ASP A 58 4.85 -4.57 -3.69
N TYR A 59 4.13 -3.75 -2.91
CA TYR A 59 3.85 -2.36 -3.19
C TYR A 59 4.19 -1.49 -1.97
N ILE A 60 4.94 -0.42 -2.23
CA ILE A 60 5.34 0.56 -1.23
C ILE A 60 4.68 1.89 -1.59
N ILE A 61 3.71 2.28 -0.79
CA ILE A 61 2.92 3.49 -1.01
C ILE A 61 3.47 4.59 -0.11
N ASP A 62 3.80 5.74 -0.70
CA ASP A 62 4.19 6.95 0.01
C ASP A 62 2.95 7.82 0.29
N PRO A 63 2.35 7.76 1.49
CA PRO A 63 1.17 8.56 1.83
C PRO A 63 1.48 10.06 1.96
N LEU A 64 2.75 10.47 1.98
CA LEU A 64 3.13 11.87 2.15
C LEU A 64 3.12 12.63 0.82
N SER A 65 3.32 11.93 -0.30
CA SER A 65 3.26 12.49 -1.66
C SER A 65 1.88 12.43 -2.30
N LEU A 66 0.94 11.71 -1.68
CA LEU A 66 -0.42 11.51 -2.19
C LEU A 66 -1.41 12.55 -1.62
N SER A 67 -2.26 13.09 -2.48
CA SER A 67 -3.30 14.06 -2.10
C SER A 67 -4.54 13.41 -1.49
N ASP A 68 -4.85 12.17 -1.87
CA ASP A 68 -6.04 11.46 -1.43
C ASP A 68 -5.77 9.95 -1.26
N LEU A 69 -6.04 9.44 -0.05
CA LEU A 69 -5.93 8.02 0.30
C LEU A 69 -7.29 7.31 0.37
N ALA A 70 -8.40 8.01 0.12
CA ALA A 70 -9.74 7.43 0.12
C ALA A 70 -9.89 6.15 -0.74
N PRO A 71 -9.19 5.98 -1.88
CA PRO A 71 -9.23 4.74 -2.65
C PRO A 71 -8.85 3.49 -1.86
N LEU A 72 -7.89 3.59 -0.92
CA LEU A 72 -7.51 2.48 -0.04
C LEU A 72 -8.65 2.09 0.92
N GLY A 73 -9.47 3.06 1.32
CA GLY A 73 -10.64 2.80 2.15
C GLY A 73 -11.68 1.92 1.43
N THR A 74 -11.91 2.17 0.14
CA THR A 74 -12.79 1.31 -0.67
C THR A 74 -12.22 -0.11 -0.79
N LEU A 75 -10.90 -0.23 -0.98
CA LEU A 75 -10.22 -1.54 -1.04
C LEU A 75 -10.39 -2.34 0.26
N PHE A 76 -10.13 -1.72 1.42
CA PHE A 76 -10.22 -2.40 2.71
C PHE A 76 -11.64 -2.63 3.22
N ALA A 77 -12.64 -1.93 2.66
CA ALA A 77 -14.05 -2.17 2.97
C ALA A 77 -14.64 -3.38 2.21
N ALA A 78 -13.91 -3.93 1.23
CA ALA A 78 -14.33 -5.14 0.53
C ALA A 78 -14.29 -6.35 1.49
N PRO A 79 -15.38 -7.13 1.59
CA PRO A 79 -15.50 -8.25 2.53
C PRO A 79 -14.69 -9.49 2.14
#